data_AF-A0A2D7YNH8-F1
#
_entry.id   AF-A0A2D7YNH8-F1
#
_cell.length_a   1.000
_cell.length_b   1.000
_cell.length_c   1.000
_cell.angle_alpha   90.00
_cell.angle_beta   90.00
_cell.angle_gamma   90.00
#
_symmetry.space_group_name_H-M   'P 1'
#
loop_
_entity.id
_entity.type
_entity.pdbx_description
1 polymer ?
#
loop_
_entity_poly.entity_id
_entity_poly.type
_entity_poly.pdbx_seq_one_letter_code
_entity_poly.pdbx_strand_id
1 'polypeptide(L)' 'FYMLTGFHGMHVTLGTLMLIIMFLRVVKGHFTPDNHFAFQATSWYWHFVDVVWVCLFVVVYIL' A
#
# COMPACT_ATOMS: atom_id res chain seq x y z
N PHE A 1 -13.04 -12.53 -11.71
CA PHE A 1 -11.77 -12.99 -11.10
C PHE A 1 -10.58 -12.14 -11.54
N TYR A 2 -9.96 -12.41 -12.71
CA TYR A 2 -8.65 -11.84 -13.09
C TYR A 2 -8.56 -10.32 -13.18
N MET A 3 -9.60 -9.63 -13.65
CA MET A 3 -9.58 -8.16 -13.70
C MET A 3 -9.52 -7.55 -12.30
N LEU A 4 -10.35 -8.02 -11.36
CA LEU A 4 -10.40 -7.53 -9.99
C LEU A 4 -9.12 -7.85 -9.22
N THR A 5 -8.67 -9.12 -9.29
CA THR A 5 -7.46 -9.56 -8.60
C THR A 5 -6.19 -8.97 -9.23
N GLY A 6 -6.13 -8.85 -10.55
CA GLY A 6 -5.01 -8.23 -11.27
C GLY A 6 -4.90 -6.73 -11.03
N PHE A 7 -6.02 -6.00 -11.05
CA PHE A 7 -6.03 -4.56 -10.72
C PHE A 7 -5.62 -4.32 -9.26
N HIS A 8 -6.08 -5.17 -8.34
CA HIS A 8 -5.62 -5.13 -6.96
C HIS A 8 -4.12 -5.42 -6.85
N GLY A 9 -3.60 -6.44 -7.54
CA GLY A 9 -2.17 -6.76 -7.59
C GLY A 9 -1.31 -5.60 -8.14
N MET A 10 -1.82 -4.82 -9.09
CA MET A 10 -1.18 -3.59 -9.53
C MET A 10 -1.06 -2.57 -8.38
N HIS A 11 -2.12 -2.37 -7.59
CA HIS A 11 -2.09 -1.46 -6.44
C HIS A 11 -1.12 -1.93 -5.36
N VAL A 12 -1.07 -3.24 -5.07
CA VAL A 12 -0.08 -3.84 -4.15
C VAL A 12 1.34 -3.56 -4.65
N THR A 13 1.60 -3.74 -5.94
CA THR A 13 2.92 -3.47 -6.54
C THR A 13 3.31 -2.00 -6.38
N LEU A 14 2.38 -1.09 -6.71
CA LEU A 14 2.60 0.35 -6.56
C LEU A 14 2.84 0.74 -5.09
N GLY A 15 2.03 0.24 -4.16
CA GLY A 15 2.20 0.47 -2.73
C GLY A 15 3.55 -0.04 -2.22
N THR A 16 4.02 -1.17 -2.75
CA THR A 16 5.30 -1.76 -2.35
C THR A 16 6.46 -0.88 -2.81
N LEU A 17 6.40 -0.38 -4.05
CA LEU A 17 7.37 0.59 -4.56
C LEU A 17 7.38 1.88 -3.73
N MET A 18 6.20 2.40 -3.37
CA MET A 18 6.09 3.58 -2.49
C MET A 18 6.75 3.32 -1.13
N LEU A 19 6.49 2.17 -0.50
CA LEU A 19 7.11 1.79 0.78
C LEU A 19 8.63 1.62 0.68
N ILE A 20 9.14 1.02 -0.41
CA ILE A 20 10.59 0.92 -0.65
C ILE A 20 11.21 2.33 -0.73
N ILE A 21 10.59 3.24 -1.47
CA ILE A 21 11.06 4.63 -1.57
C ILE A 21 11.00 5.31 -0.20
N MET A 22 9.91 5.13 0.57
CA MET A 22 9.80 5.68 1.91
C MET A 22 10.87 5.12 2.86
N PHE A 23 11.15 3.82 2.81
CA PHE A 23 12.22 3.19 3.58
C PHE A 23 13.58 3.82 3.28
N LEU A 24 13.93 3.98 2.00
CA LEU A 24 15.18 4.64 1.59
C LEU A 24 15.26 6.09 2.07
N ARG A 25 14.14 6.83 2.05
CA ARG A 25 14.07 8.21 2.55
C ARG A 25 14.20 8.31 4.07
N VAL A 26 13.64 7.34 4.81
CA VAL A 26 13.79 7.22 6.27
C VAL A 26 15.26 6.98 6.62
N VAL A 27 15.92 6.02 5.96
CA VAL A 27 17.34 5.72 6.18
C VAL A 27 18.24 6.92 5.88
N LYS A 28 17.87 7.74 4.88
CA LYS A 28 18.58 8.99 4.55
C LYS A 28 18.24 10.18 5.48
N GLY A 29 17.37 10.01 6.47
CA GLY A 29 17.02 11.05 7.43
C GLY A 29 16.15 12.17 6.86
N HIS A 30 15.38 11.92 5.79
CA HIS A 30 14.55 12.95 5.14
C HIS A 30 13.28 13.35 5.93
N PHE A 31 13.05 12.76 7.10
CA PHE A 31 11.82 12.93 7.87
C PHE A 31 12.14 13.28 9.32
N THR A 32 11.29 14.13 9.91
CA THR A 32 11.29 14.42 11.34
C THR A 32 9.97 13.94 11.97
N PRO A 33 9.91 13.79 13.30
CA PRO A 33 8.67 13.42 13.98
C PRO A 33 7.49 14.35 13.69
N ASP A 34 7.72 15.60 13.31
CA ASP A 34 6.65 16.55 12.96
C ASP A 34 6.44 16.68 11.44
N ASN A 35 7.43 16.29 10.63
CA ASN A 35 7.38 16.41 9.17
C ASN A 35 7.68 15.08 8.47
N HIS A 36 6.64 14.26 8.35
CA HIS A 36 6.71 12.93 7.74
C HIS A 36 5.40 12.57 7.00
N PHE A 37 4.70 13.57 6.45
CA PHE A 37 3.43 13.37 5.75
C PHE A 37 3.51 12.37 4.59
N ALA A 38 4.60 12.37 3.81
CA ALA A 38 4.77 11.42 2.72
C ALA A 38 4.76 9.95 3.20
N PHE A 39 5.33 9.69 4.39
CA PHE A 39 5.27 8.38 5.03
C PHE A 39 3.84 8.06 5.50
N GLN A 40 3.14 9.02 6.13
CA GLN A 40 1.75 8.85 6.55
C GLN A 40 0.83 8.53 5.37
N ALA A 41 0.93 9.28 4.27
CA ALA A 41 0.15 9.06 3.06
C ALA A 41 0.41 7.69 2.44
N THR A 42 1.67 7.25 2.42
CA THR A 42 2.04 5.91 1.93
C THR A 42 1.47 4.81 2.83
N SER A 43 1.48 5.02 4.15
CA SER A 43 0.85 4.10 5.12
C SER A 43 -0.66 4.01 4.92
N TRP A 44 -1.36 5.14 4.71
CA TRP A 44 -2.78 5.15 4.38
C TRP A 44 -3.08 4.40 3.08
N TYR A 45 -2.25 4.59 2.04
CA TYR A 45 -2.39 3.85 0.80
C TYR A 45 -2.23 2.34 1.03
N TRP A 46 -1.26 1.92 1.85
CA TRP A 46 -1.06 0.52 2.17
C TRP A 46 -2.25 -0.11 2.91
N HIS A 47 -2.80 0.59 3.90
CA HIS A 47 -4.00 0.14 4.61
C HIS A 47 -5.24 0.09 3.71
N PHE A 48 -5.38 1.04 2.77
CA PHE A 48 -6.43 0.96 1.76
C PHE A 48 -6.33 -0.33 0.93
N VAL A 49 -5.12 -0.65 0.46
CA VAL A 49 -4.88 -1.89 -0.31
C VAL A 49 -5.23 -3.11 0.55
N ASP A 50 -4.81 -3.17 1.81
CA ASP A 50 -5.11 -4.28 2.72
C ASP A 50 -6.62 -4.51 2.91
N VAL A 51 -7.38 -3.45 3.19
CA VAL A 51 -8.84 -3.53 3.33
C VAL A 51 -9.52 -4.03 2.05
N VAL A 52 -9.08 -3.54 0.88
CA VAL A 52 -9.59 -4.02 -0.42
C VAL A 52 -9.29 -5.50 -0.61
N TRP A 53 -8.12 -5.98 -0.18
CA TRP A 53 -7.77 -7.39 -0.28
C TRP A 53 -8.67 -8.27 0.58
N VAL A 54 -8.94 -7.89 1.83
CA VAL A 54 -9.85 -8.64 2.72
C VAL A 54 -11.24 -8.77 2.07
N CYS A 55 -11.78 -7.68 1.53
CA CYS A 55 -13.06 -7.71 0.81
C CYS A 55 -13.02 -8.61 -0.43
N LEU A 56 -11.97 -8.50 -1.25
CA LEU A 56 -11.81 -9.34 -2.45
C LEU A 56 -11.65 -10.81 -2.11
N PHE A 57 -10.91 -11.15 -1.04
CA PHE A 57 -10.72 -12.52 -0.59
C PHE A 57 -12.07 -13.16 -0.25
N VAL A 58 -12.89 -12.47 0.55
CA VAL A 58 -14.23 -12.97 0.91
C VAL A 58 -15.11 -13.13 -0.32
N VAL A 59 -15.19 -12.12 -1.19
CA VAL A 59 -16.15 -12.11 -2.32
C VAL A 59 -15.74 -12.98 -3.50
N VAL A 60 -14.44 -13.11 -3.78
CA VAL A 60 -13.93 -13.77 -4.99
C VAL A 60 -13.45 -15.19 -4.72
N TYR A 61 -13.03 -15.51 -3.50
CA TYR A 61 -12.46 -16.82 -3.16
C TYR A 61 -13.32 -17.65 -2.20
N ILE A 62 -14.17 -17.04 -1.37
CA ILE A 62 -15.02 -17.76 -0.41
C ILE A 62 -16.47 -17.89 -0.91
N LEU A 63 -17.07 -16.79 -1.35
CA LEU A 63 -18.44 -16.73 -1.89
C LEU A 63 -18.48 -17.09 -3.37
#